data_AF-A0AB39ASN1-F1
#
_entry.id   AF-A0AB39ASN1-F1
#
_cell.length_a   1.000
_cell.length_b   1.000
_cell.length_c   1.000
_cell.angle_alpha   90.00
_cell.angle_beta   90.00
_cell.angle_gamma   90.00
#
_symmetry.space_group_name_H-M   'P 1'
#
loop_
_entity.id
_entity.type
_entity.pdbx_description
1 polymer ?
#
loop_
_entity_poly.entity_id
_entity_poly.type
_entity_poly.pdbx_seq_one_letter_code
_entity_poly.pdbx_strand_id
1 'polypeptide(L)'
;MESPIEILIGIILGAIAGYVAAYLKKKAQNRALLEDVRRLEEEKRSVEKKFVVEVEQVKKEHNLEIEHRKYQYEDKRKVYSDFCNDLDKYQSQGQVIFKERMMPMMTRLLESIEDSDGSTKSVEVSFSDYFSEMLLLCNDLNLAFVEVKNQTNKLRLSTSDEAESLLNDLLINLEQTKDLSTDFMQYLATPNGMNDKDKQTELTNILTELGLQNEIIRTSLIKQMKNELQNI
;
A
#
# COMPACT_ATOMS: atom_id res chain seq x y z
N MET A 1 -67.47 19.59 86.46
CA MET A 1 -66.22 20.32 86.68
C MET A 1 -65.13 19.27 86.72
N GLU A 2 -64.36 19.12 85.65
CA GLU A 2 -63.20 18.22 85.64
C GLU A 2 -62.19 18.70 86.70
N SER A 3 -61.57 17.76 87.39
CA SER A 3 -60.58 18.08 88.42
C SER A 3 -59.36 18.71 87.73
N PRO A 4 -58.72 19.76 88.29
CA PRO A 4 -57.49 20.34 87.73
C PRO A 4 -56.36 19.31 87.53
N ILE A 5 -56.43 18.16 88.22
CA ILE A 5 -55.51 17.03 88.06
C ILE A 5 -55.76 16.27 86.74
N GLU A 6 -57.01 16.10 86.31
CA GLU A 6 -57.37 15.40 85.06
C GLU A 6 -56.92 16.18 83.82
N ILE A 7 -57.09 17.51 83.84
CA ILE A 7 -56.60 18.41 82.78
C ILE A 7 -55.06 18.34 82.69
N LEU A 8 -54.36 18.32 83.82
CA LEU A 8 -52.90 18.21 83.88
C LEU A 8 -52.41 16.86 83.29
N ILE A 9 -53.09 15.76 83.63
CA ILE A 9 -52.81 14.42 83.07
C ILE A 9 -53.04 14.40 81.55
N GLY A 10 -54.12 15.01 81.06
CA GLY A 10 -54.40 15.13 79.63
C GLY A 10 -53.32 15.89 78.85
N ILE A 11 -52.80 17.00 79.41
CA ILE A 11 -51.70 17.78 78.81
C ILE A 11 -50.41 16.96 78.76
N ILE A 12 -50.07 16.25 79.85
CA ILE A 12 -48.87 15.41 79.91
C ILE A 12 -48.97 14.24 78.93
N LEU A 13 -50.12 13.56 78.86
CA LEU A 13 -50.37 12.49 77.90
C LEU A 13 -50.32 13.00 76.45
N GLY A 14 -50.88 14.18 76.18
CA GLY A 14 -50.81 14.83 74.87
C GLY A 14 -49.37 15.18 74.47
N ALA A 15 -48.56 15.67 75.41
CA ALA A 15 -47.15 15.97 75.17
C ALA A 15 -46.32 14.69 74.92
N ILE A 16 -46.55 13.62 75.67
CA ILE A 16 -45.90 12.31 75.46
C ILE A 16 -46.32 11.73 74.11
N ALA A 17 -47.60 11.73 73.78
CA ALA A 17 -48.10 11.22 72.50
C ALA A 17 -47.52 12.02 71.31
N GLY A 18 -47.47 13.35 71.42
CA GLY A 18 -46.86 14.23 70.43
C GLY A 18 -45.35 13.96 70.25
N TYR A 19 -44.63 13.75 71.35
CA TYR A 19 -43.21 13.40 71.32
C TYR A 19 -42.97 12.05 70.64
N VAL A 20 -43.74 11.01 71.00
CA VAL A 20 -43.64 9.68 70.39
C VAL A 20 -43.98 9.73 68.91
N ALA A 21 -45.04 10.44 68.51
CA ALA A 21 -45.42 10.60 67.11
C ALA A 21 -44.32 11.33 66.29
N ALA A 22 -43.76 12.41 66.84
CA ALA A 22 -42.66 13.14 66.20
C ALA A 22 -41.39 12.28 66.09
N TYR A 23 -41.05 11.52 67.13
CA TYR A 23 -39.91 10.60 67.12
C TYR A 23 -40.09 9.47 66.09
N LEU A 24 -41.27 8.84 66.05
CA LEU A 24 -41.58 7.79 65.06
C LEU A 24 -41.54 8.33 63.64
N LYS A 25 -42.11 9.53 63.38
CA LYS A 25 -42.04 10.20 62.09
C LYS A 25 -40.60 10.47 61.67
N LYS A 26 -39.78 11.02 62.57
CA LYS A 26 -38.36 11.32 62.30
C LYS A 26 -37.54 10.06 62.09
N LYS A 27 -37.81 8.98 62.84
CA LYS A 27 -37.17 7.66 62.66
C LYS A 27 -37.55 7.02 61.33
N ALA A 28 -38.81 7.10 60.93
CA ALA A 28 -39.28 6.62 59.63
C ALA A 28 -38.63 7.40 58.48
N GLN A 29 -38.56 8.74 58.58
CA GLN A 29 -37.86 9.58 57.60
C GLN A 29 -36.37 9.26 57.50
N ASN A 30 -35.68 9.08 58.64
CA ASN A 30 -34.26 8.70 58.62
C ASN A 30 -34.03 7.33 57.97
N ARG A 31 -34.94 6.38 58.21
CA ARG A 31 -34.85 5.06 57.60
C ARG A 31 -35.06 5.12 56.08
N ALA A 32 -36.05 5.87 55.62
CA ALA A 32 -36.29 6.11 54.20
C ALA A 32 -35.09 6.81 53.54
N LEU A 33 -34.51 7.82 54.21
CA LEU A 33 -33.32 8.53 53.71
C LEU A 33 -32.11 7.59 53.56
N LEU A 34 -31.88 6.70 54.53
CA LEU A 34 -30.81 5.70 54.48
C LEU A 34 -31.01 4.70 53.32
N GLU A 35 -32.26 4.30 53.08
CA GLU A 35 -32.62 3.41 51.98
C GLU A 35 -32.43 4.10 50.61
N ASP A 36 -32.83 5.38 50.50
CA ASP A 36 -32.58 6.19 49.30
C ASP A 36 -31.09 6.39 49.03
N VAL A 37 -30.29 6.70 50.05
CA VAL A 37 -28.83 6.82 49.92
C VAL A 37 -28.22 5.51 49.43
N ARG A 38 -28.63 4.38 50.00
CA ARG A 38 -28.14 3.07 49.58
C ARG A 38 -28.53 2.75 48.13
N ARG A 39 -29.77 3.02 47.75
CA ARG A 39 -30.25 2.85 46.37
C ARG A 39 -29.45 3.71 45.40
N LEU A 40 -29.24 4.99 45.73
CA LEU A 40 -28.44 5.90 44.90
C LEU A 40 -26.99 5.44 44.76
N GLU A 41 -26.38 4.90 45.82
CA GLU A 41 -25.03 4.34 45.74
C GLU A 41 -24.98 3.09 44.84
N GLU A 42 -25.98 2.21 44.94
CA GLU A 42 -26.08 1.02 44.08
C GLU A 42 -26.32 1.39 42.61
N GLU A 43 -27.20 2.34 42.34
CA GLU A 43 -27.44 2.90 41.00
C GLU A 43 -26.17 3.55 40.45
N LYS A 44 -25.49 4.38 41.24
CA LYS A 44 -24.23 5.02 40.86
C LYS A 44 -23.17 3.97 40.49
N ARG A 45 -22.96 2.94 41.33
CA ARG A 45 -22.01 1.86 41.04
C ARG A 45 -22.40 1.07 39.80
N SER A 46 -23.69 0.84 39.58
CA SER A 46 -24.19 0.16 38.38
C SER A 46 -23.88 0.96 37.12
N VAL A 47 -24.14 2.26 37.15
CA VAL A 47 -23.82 3.19 36.06
C VAL A 47 -22.31 3.27 35.82
N GLU A 48 -21.50 3.42 36.87
CA GLU A 48 -20.04 3.44 36.76
C GLU A 48 -19.50 2.15 36.12
N LYS A 49 -20.00 0.99 36.54
CA LYS A 49 -19.61 -0.29 35.94
C LYS A 49 -19.97 -0.38 34.46
N LYS A 50 -21.18 0.05 34.07
CA LYS A 50 -21.60 0.09 32.67
C LYS A 50 -20.66 0.97 31.84
N PHE A 51 -20.38 2.18 32.32
CA PHE A 51 -19.45 3.09 31.66
C PHE A 51 -18.04 2.51 31.53
N VAL A 52 -17.52 1.84 32.55
CA VAL A 52 -16.20 1.18 32.47
C VAL A 52 -16.19 0.12 31.38
N VAL A 53 -17.21 -0.74 31.33
CA VAL A 53 -17.31 -1.80 30.31
C VAL A 53 -17.44 -1.21 28.91
N GLU A 54 -18.30 -0.20 28.72
CA GLU A 54 -18.48 0.47 27.42
C GLU A 54 -17.18 1.14 26.95
N VAL A 55 -16.47 1.84 27.85
CA VAL A 55 -15.19 2.48 27.53
C VAL A 55 -14.12 1.44 27.19
N GLU A 56 -14.03 0.33 27.92
CA GLU A 56 -13.10 -0.75 27.60
C GLU A 56 -13.41 -1.41 26.26
N GLN A 57 -14.69 -1.59 25.95
CA GLN A 57 -15.12 -2.15 24.67
C GLN A 57 -14.76 -1.22 23.51
N VAL A 58 -15.08 0.07 23.60
CA VAL A 58 -14.70 1.08 22.59
C VAL A 58 -13.19 1.16 22.42
N LYS A 59 -12.42 1.12 23.52
CA LYS A 59 -10.95 1.07 23.46
C LYS A 59 -10.44 -0.16 22.73
N LYS A 60 -11.02 -1.33 23.00
CA LYS A 60 -10.63 -2.57 22.35
C LYS A 60 -10.93 -2.56 20.86
N GLU A 61 -12.10 -2.07 20.47
CA GLU A 61 -12.51 -1.92 19.07
C GLU A 61 -11.58 -0.96 18.32
N HIS A 62 -11.28 0.21 18.90
CA HIS A 62 -10.33 1.14 18.30
C HIS A 62 -8.90 0.59 18.24
N ASN A 63 -8.43 -0.12 19.26
CA ASN A 63 -7.10 -0.73 19.22
C ASN A 63 -7.01 -1.78 18.11
N LEU A 64 -8.05 -2.61 17.95
CA LEU A 64 -8.11 -3.59 16.85
C LEU A 64 -8.11 -2.90 15.49
N GLU A 65 -8.88 -1.82 15.34
CA GLU A 65 -8.92 -1.05 14.10
C GLU A 65 -7.54 -0.42 13.77
N ILE A 66 -6.87 0.14 14.77
CA ILE A 66 -5.51 0.71 14.63
C ILE A 66 -4.52 -0.38 14.22
N GLU A 67 -4.54 -1.55 14.86
CA GLU A 67 -3.67 -2.67 14.50
C GLU A 67 -3.94 -3.17 13.08
N HIS A 68 -5.22 -3.27 12.69
CA HIS A 68 -5.61 -3.69 11.35
C HIS A 68 -5.11 -2.70 10.29
N ARG A 69 -5.34 -1.39 10.48
CA ARG A 69 -4.84 -0.36 9.57
C ARG A 69 -3.32 -0.35 9.49
N LYS A 70 -2.63 -0.53 10.62
CA LYS A 70 -1.17 -0.62 10.66
C LYS A 70 -0.67 -1.81 9.84
N TYR A 71 -1.28 -2.97 10.01
CA TYR A 71 -0.93 -4.17 9.24
C TYR A 71 -1.15 -3.96 7.74
N GLN A 72 -2.30 -3.42 7.34
CA GLN A 72 -2.60 -3.09 5.94
C GLN A 72 -1.59 -2.10 5.36
N TYR A 73 -1.21 -1.08 6.12
CA TYR A 73 -0.20 -0.11 5.71
C TYR A 73 1.17 -0.76 5.51
N GLU A 74 1.63 -1.57 6.46
CA GLU A 74 2.93 -2.23 6.38
C GLU A 74 3.02 -3.21 5.20
N ASP A 75 1.98 -4.02 5.01
CA ASP A 75 1.90 -4.98 3.91
C ASP A 75 1.88 -4.27 2.55
N LYS A 76 0.98 -3.29 2.39
CA LYS A 76 0.85 -2.52 1.14
C LYS A 76 2.11 -1.72 0.82
N ARG A 77 2.73 -1.09 1.82
CA ARG A 77 3.99 -0.35 1.64
C ARG A 77 5.11 -1.27 1.17
N LYS A 78 5.18 -2.49 1.71
CA LYS A 78 6.19 -3.47 1.31
C LYS A 78 6.01 -3.86 -0.16
N VAL A 79 4.79 -4.23 -0.56
CA VAL A 79 4.48 -4.57 -1.96
C VAL A 79 4.82 -3.42 -2.90
N TYR A 80 4.52 -2.17 -2.53
CA TYR A 80 4.83 -0.99 -3.34
C TYR A 80 6.33 -0.72 -3.46
N SER A 81 7.06 -0.91 -2.36
CA SER A 81 8.52 -0.77 -2.35
C SER A 81 9.19 -1.83 -3.21
N ASP A 82 8.76 -3.09 -3.10
CA ASP A 82 9.32 -4.21 -3.87
C ASP A 82 9.11 -3.97 -5.37
N PHE A 83 7.91 -3.55 -5.77
CA PHE A 83 7.63 -3.21 -7.16
C PHE A 83 8.47 -2.04 -7.70
N CYS A 84 8.67 -0.98 -6.92
CA CYS A 84 9.53 0.13 -7.35
C CYS A 84 10.97 -0.34 -7.57
N ASN A 85 11.49 -1.19 -6.70
CA ASN A 85 12.82 -1.78 -6.85
C ASN A 85 12.91 -2.64 -8.13
N ASP A 86 11.88 -3.41 -8.43
CA ASP A 86 11.84 -4.26 -9.63
C ASP A 86 11.77 -3.43 -10.93
N LEU A 87 11.03 -2.31 -10.93
CA LEU A 87 11.05 -1.35 -12.04
C LEU A 87 12.43 -0.72 -12.24
N ASP A 88 13.07 -0.29 -11.16
CA ASP A 88 14.40 0.32 -11.22
C ASP A 88 15.44 -0.69 -11.72
N LYS A 89 15.31 -1.96 -11.30
CA LYS A 89 16.12 -3.08 -11.78
C LYS A 89 15.92 -3.31 -13.29
N TYR A 90 14.68 -3.33 -13.77
CA TYR A 90 14.39 -3.48 -15.20
C TYR A 90 15.05 -2.36 -16.03
N GLN A 91 14.92 -1.11 -15.59
CA GLN A 91 15.54 0.04 -16.26
C GLN A 91 17.06 -0.03 -16.25
N SER A 92 17.65 -0.42 -15.12
CA SER A 92 19.10 -0.62 -14.99
C SER A 92 19.60 -1.75 -15.90
N GLN A 93 18.88 -2.87 -15.97
CA GLN A 93 19.21 -3.98 -16.87
C GLN A 93 19.19 -3.57 -18.34
N GLY A 94 18.22 -2.77 -18.76
CA GLY A 94 18.19 -2.23 -20.13
C GLY A 94 19.44 -1.40 -20.46
N GLN A 95 19.88 -0.55 -19.52
CA GLN A 95 21.11 0.26 -19.69
C GLN A 95 22.37 -0.61 -19.76
N VAL A 96 22.46 -1.65 -18.91
CA VAL A 96 23.58 -2.60 -18.90
C VAL A 96 23.64 -3.38 -20.21
N ILE A 97 22.50 -3.93 -20.66
CA ILE A 97 22.39 -4.65 -21.94
C ILE A 97 22.89 -3.77 -23.10
N PHE A 98 22.48 -2.51 -23.14
CA PHE A 98 22.86 -1.62 -24.23
C PHE A 98 24.34 -1.20 -24.16
N LYS A 99 24.78 -0.61 -23.05
CA LYS A 99 26.10 0.02 -22.95
C LYS A 99 27.23 -0.97 -22.75
N GLU A 100 27.02 -1.99 -21.93
CA GLU A 100 28.10 -2.89 -21.49
C GLU A 100 28.19 -4.15 -22.36
N ARG A 101 27.12 -4.49 -23.10
CA ARG A 101 27.06 -5.74 -23.88
C ARG A 101 26.90 -5.46 -25.37
N MET A 102 25.82 -4.80 -25.79
CA MET A 102 25.53 -4.57 -27.21
C MET A 102 26.60 -3.70 -27.90
N MET A 103 26.97 -2.55 -27.31
CA MET A 103 27.96 -1.64 -27.91
C MET A 103 29.31 -2.33 -28.15
N PRO A 104 29.91 -3.04 -27.17
CA PRO A 104 31.13 -3.82 -27.41
C PRO A 104 30.97 -4.92 -28.47
N MET A 105 29.84 -5.62 -28.52
CA MET A 105 29.58 -6.63 -29.57
C MET A 105 29.61 -6.01 -30.97
N MET A 106 28.97 -4.85 -31.13
CA MET A 106 28.95 -4.11 -32.39
C MET A 106 30.35 -3.62 -32.79
N THR A 107 31.13 -3.11 -31.83
CA THR A 107 32.53 -2.71 -32.08
C THR A 107 33.37 -3.89 -32.56
N ARG A 108 33.31 -5.06 -31.89
CA ARG A 108 34.05 -6.26 -32.32
C ARG A 108 33.69 -6.71 -33.73
N LEU A 109 32.41 -6.62 -34.09
CA LEU A 109 31.97 -6.97 -35.43
C LEU A 109 32.54 -6.00 -36.49
N LEU A 110 32.48 -4.70 -36.23
CA LEU A 110 33.00 -3.69 -37.14
C LEU A 110 34.52 -3.82 -37.33
N GLU A 111 35.27 -4.02 -36.24
CA GLU A 111 36.72 -4.30 -36.28
C GLU A 111 37.02 -5.54 -37.13
N SER A 112 36.26 -6.62 -36.95
CA SER A 112 36.43 -7.83 -37.76
C SER A 112 36.11 -7.66 -39.25
N ILE A 113 35.25 -6.70 -39.61
CA ILE A 113 34.96 -6.36 -41.00
C ILE A 113 36.12 -5.56 -41.58
N GLU A 114 36.64 -4.58 -40.85
CA GLU A 114 37.76 -3.73 -41.26
C GLU A 114 39.08 -4.50 -41.41
N ASP A 115 39.36 -5.45 -40.50
CA ASP A 115 40.57 -6.29 -40.51
C ASP A 115 40.50 -7.46 -41.51
N SER A 116 39.34 -7.68 -42.15
CA SER A 116 39.20 -8.76 -43.12
C SER A 116 39.89 -8.39 -44.44
N ASP A 117 41.08 -8.95 -44.66
CA ASP A 117 41.89 -8.85 -45.88
C ASP A 117 41.24 -9.57 -47.10
N GLY A 118 39.91 -9.50 -47.25
CA GLY A 118 39.11 -10.18 -48.26
C GLY A 118 38.69 -11.62 -47.90
N SER A 119 38.99 -12.08 -46.67
CA SER A 119 38.56 -13.39 -46.17
C SER A 119 37.07 -13.37 -45.76
N THR A 120 36.19 -13.82 -46.64
CA THR A 120 34.73 -13.90 -46.39
C THR A 120 34.40 -14.76 -45.17
N LYS A 121 35.25 -15.76 -44.87
CA LYS A 121 35.01 -16.73 -43.80
C LYS A 121 35.24 -16.17 -42.40
N SER A 122 36.14 -15.21 -42.20
CA SER A 122 36.31 -14.57 -40.89
C SER A 122 35.14 -13.65 -40.57
N VAL A 123 34.62 -12.92 -41.56
CA VAL A 123 33.46 -12.03 -41.42
C VAL A 123 32.18 -12.82 -41.13
N GLU A 124 31.97 -13.96 -41.81
CA GLU A 124 30.82 -14.84 -41.55
C GLU A 124 30.79 -15.39 -40.12
N VAL A 125 31.95 -15.79 -39.58
CA VAL A 125 32.06 -16.28 -38.20
C VAL A 125 31.76 -15.17 -37.20
N SER A 126 32.39 -13.99 -37.35
CA SER A 126 32.16 -12.84 -36.46
C SER A 126 30.70 -12.37 -36.49
N PHE A 127 30.05 -12.42 -37.66
CA PHE A 127 28.64 -12.10 -37.79
C PHE A 127 27.74 -13.13 -37.10
N SER A 128 28.04 -14.43 -37.23
CA SER A 128 27.32 -15.51 -36.54
C SER A 128 27.43 -15.40 -35.01
N ASP A 129 28.62 -15.03 -34.50
CA ASP A 129 28.85 -14.81 -33.07
C ASP A 129 28.06 -13.60 -32.57
N TYR A 130 28.13 -12.47 -33.30
CA TYR A 130 27.34 -11.27 -33.02
C TYR A 130 25.84 -11.55 -32.97
N PHE A 131 25.31 -12.26 -33.97
CA PHE A 131 23.89 -12.62 -34.03
C PHE A 131 23.48 -13.50 -32.84
N SER A 132 24.29 -14.49 -32.49
CA SER A 132 24.03 -15.39 -31.37
C SER A 132 24.04 -14.64 -30.03
N GLU A 133 25.00 -13.74 -29.83
CA GLU A 133 25.06 -12.89 -28.63
C GLU A 133 23.85 -11.94 -28.56
N MET A 134 23.42 -11.36 -29.69
CA MET A 134 22.26 -10.48 -29.74
C MET A 134 20.96 -11.21 -29.36
N LEU A 135 20.76 -12.45 -29.82
CA LEU A 135 19.61 -13.27 -29.42
C LEU A 135 19.58 -13.52 -27.90
N LEU A 136 20.74 -13.71 -27.26
CA LEU A 136 20.82 -13.85 -25.81
C LEU A 136 20.41 -12.55 -25.10
N LEU A 137 20.79 -11.38 -25.62
CA LEU A 137 20.35 -10.09 -25.08
C LEU A 137 18.84 -9.89 -25.19
N CYS A 138 18.23 -10.28 -26.32
CA CYS A 138 16.78 -10.25 -26.48
C CYS A 138 16.08 -11.13 -25.44
N ASN A 139 16.63 -12.31 -25.14
CA ASN A 139 16.09 -13.20 -24.12
C ASN A 139 16.22 -12.60 -22.71
N ASP A 140 17.37 -12.01 -22.39
CA ASP A 140 17.58 -11.36 -21.10
C ASP A 140 16.59 -10.20 -20.88
N LEU A 141 16.33 -9.39 -21.92
CA LEU A 141 15.31 -8.33 -21.88
C LEU A 141 13.90 -8.89 -21.65
N ASN A 142 13.56 -10.00 -22.32
CA ASN A 142 12.27 -10.65 -22.15
C ASN A 142 12.09 -11.22 -20.74
N LEU A 143 13.14 -11.83 -20.17
CA LEU A 143 13.12 -12.32 -18.79
C LEU A 143 12.90 -11.19 -17.78
N ALA A 144 13.59 -10.06 -17.98
CA ALA A 144 13.41 -8.86 -17.16
C ALA A 144 11.96 -8.34 -17.23
N PHE A 145 11.37 -8.29 -18.43
CA PHE A 145 9.97 -7.90 -18.61
C PHE A 145 9.00 -8.86 -17.90
N VAL A 146 9.22 -10.17 -18.00
CA VAL A 146 8.39 -11.18 -17.32
C VAL A 146 8.46 -11.03 -15.80
N GLU A 147 9.62 -10.68 -15.24
CA GLU A 147 9.79 -10.43 -13.80
C GLU A 147 8.90 -9.25 -13.36
N VAL A 148 8.95 -8.11 -14.06
CA VAL A 148 8.08 -6.95 -13.79
C VAL A 148 6.60 -7.31 -13.92
N LYS A 149 6.22 -8.01 -15.00
CA LYS A 149 4.84 -8.44 -15.24
C LYS A 149 4.28 -9.30 -14.10
N ASN A 150 5.08 -10.23 -13.59
CA ASN A 150 4.69 -11.08 -12.47
C ASN A 150 4.50 -10.30 -11.17
N GLN A 151 5.30 -9.26 -10.95
CA GLN A 151 5.21 -8.42 -9.76
C GLN A 151 3.98 -7.50 -9.82
N THR A 152 3.66 -6.97 -11.01
CA THR A 152 2.41 -6.24 -11.24
C THR A 152 1.17 -7.06 -10.89
N ASN A 153 1.18 -8.37 -11.13
CA ASN A 153 0.05 -9.23 -10.75
C ASN A 153 -0.16 -9.31 -9.22
N LYS A 154 0.91 -9.19 -8.42
CA LYS A 154 0.79 -9.19 -6.95
C LYS A 154 0.17 -7.89 -6.43
N LEU A 155 0.47 -6.77 -7.08
CA LEU A 155 -0.06 -5.45 -6.73
C LEU A 155 -1.58 -5.37 -6.84
N ARG A 156 -2.15 -6.00 -7.88
CA ARG A 156 -3.59 -5.93 -8.21
C ARG A 156 -4.52 -6.33 -7.06
N LEU A 157 -4.06 -7.16 -6.13
CA LEU A 157 -4.87 -7.56 -4.96
C LEU A 157 -5.02 -6.45 -3.90
N SER A 158 -4.19 -5.41 -3.97
CA SER A 158 -4.03 -4.40 -2.92
C SER A 158 -4.18 -2.96 -3.42
N THR A 159 -4.16 -2.75 -4.73
CA THR A 159 -4.23 -1.44 -5.40
C THR A 159 -5.68 -1.00 -5.66
N SER A 160 -5.91 0.31 -5.79
CA SER A 160 -7.17 0.82 -6.32
C SER A 160 -7.32 0.58 -7.83
N ASP A 161 -8.54 0.72 -8.34
CA ASP A 161 -8.83 0.66 -9.79
C ASP A 161 -8.00 1.69 -10.59
N GLU A 162 -7.73 2.87 -10.02
CA GLU A 162 -6.91 3.91 -10.65
C GLU A 162 -5.44 3.47 -10.78
N ALA A 163 -4.88 2.90 -9.71
CA ALA A 163 -3.54 2.32 -9.76
C ALA A 163 -3.47 1.10 -10.68
N GLU A 164 -4.52 0.29 -10.74
CA GLU A 164 -4.61 -0.84 -11.67
C GLU A 164 -4.62 -0.38 -13.14
N SER A 165 -5.34 0.68 -13.47
CA SER A 165 -5.31 1.28 -14.81
C SER A 165 -3.90 1.73 -15.19
N LEU A 166 -3.22 2.46 -14.30
CA LEU A 166 -1.84 2.91 -14.53
C LEU A 166 -0.85 1.75 -14.66
N LEU A 167 -1.05 0.67 -13.89
CA LEU A 167 -0.25 -0.55 -14.01
C LEU A 167 -0.45 -1.24 -15.36
N ASN A 168 -1.68 -1.25 -15.88
CA ASN A 168 -1.99 -1.81 -17.20
C ASN A 168 -1.33 -0.99 -18.32
N ASP A 169 -1.46 0.33 -18.27
CA ASP A 169 -0.85 1.23 -19.25
C ASP A 169 0.68 1.08 -19.24
N LEU A 170 1.29 0.98 -18.05
CA LEU A 170 2.72 0.75 -17.93
C LEU A 170 3.13 -0.59 -18.54
N LEU A 171 2.39 -1.67 -18.26
CA LEU A 171 2.71 -3.00 -18.81
C LEU A 171 2.60 -3.03 -20.34
N ILE A 172 1.58 -2.38 -20.90
CA ILE A 172 1.40 -2.28 -22.36
C ILE A 172 2.58 -1.54 -22.98
N ASN A 173 2.96 -0.38 -22.43
CA ASN A 173 4.09 0.39 -22.96
C ASN A 173 5.44 -0.32 -22.78
N LEU A 174 5.65 -1.01 -21.66
CA LEU A 174 6.85 -1.83 -21.45
C LEU A 174 6.90 -3.00 -22.43
N GLU A 175 5.76 -3.64 -22.72
CA GLU A 175 5.67 -4.71 -23.71
C GLU A 175 6.03 -4.20 -25.12
N GLN A 176 5.44 -3.08 -25.54
CA GLN A 176 5.77 -2.42 -26.81
C GLN A 176 7.25 -2.01 -26.87
N THR A 177 7.80 -1.47 -25.79
CA THR A 177 9.22 -1.10 -25.71
C THR A 177 10.11 -2.33 -25.88
N LYS A 178 9.79 -3.43 -25.21
CA LYS A 178 10.53 -4.70 -25.30
C LYS A 178 10.42 -5.32 -26.69
N ASP A 179 9.23 -5.33 -27.29
CA ASP A 179 9.02 -5.89 -28.63
C ASP A 179 9.77 -5.08 -29.68
N LEU A 180 9.62 -3.76 -29.67
CA LEU A 180 10.33 -2.88 -30.59
C LEU A 180 11.85 -2.94 -30.40
N SER A 181 12.34 -3.04 -29.15
CA SER A 181 13.77 -3.20 -28.88
C SER A 181 14.29 -4.53 -29.44
N THR A 182 13.50 -5.60 -29.30
CA THR A 182 13.85 -6.93 -29.83
C THR A 182 13.90 -6.89 -31.36
N ASP A 183 12.88 -6.33 -32.00
CA ASP A 183 12.83 -6.16 -33.45
C ASP A 183 14.00 -5.30 -33.95
N PHE A 184 14.31 -4.22 -33.23
CA PHE A 184 15.41 -3.33 -33.60
C PHE A 184 16.77 -4.03 -33.46
N MET A 185 16.99 -4.78 -32.38
CA MET A 185 18.19 -5.60 -32.18
C MET A 185 18.35 -6.65 -33.28
N GLN A 186 17.28 -7.36 -33.64
CA GLN A 186 17.30 -8.34 -34.73
C GLN A 186 17.55 -7.69 -36.08
N TYR A 187 16.97 -6.51 -36.33
CA TYR A 187 17.18 -5.75 -37.55
C TYR A 187 18.64 -5.29 -37.68
N LEU A 188 19.21 -4.74 -36.61
CA LEU A 188 20.63 -4.38 -36.54
C LEU A 188 21.54 -5.61 -36.71
N ALA A 189 21.05 -6.80 -36.39
CA ALA A 189 21.72 -8.06 -36.67
C ALA A 189 21.62 -8.53 -38.12
N THR A 190 21.29 -7.63 -39.06
CA THR A 190 21.32 -7.88 -40.51
C THR A 190 22.21 -6.87 -41.24
N PRO A 191 22.83 -7.23 -42.37
CA PRO A 191 23.65 -6.29 -43.16
C PRO A 191 22.85 -5.06 -43.63
N ASN A 192 21.58 -5.25 -43.96
CA ASN A 192 20.71 -4.14 -44.36
C ASN A 192 20.47 -3.19 -43.18
N GLY A 193 20.17 -3.75 -42.01
CA GLY A 193 19.88 -2.93 -40.83
C GLY A 193 21.07 -2.17 -40.29
N MET A 194 22.31 -2.67 -40.46
CA MET A 194 23.52 -1.91 -40.10
C MET A 194 23.75 -0.67 -40.99
N ASN A 195 23.32 -0.72 -42.24
CA ASN A 195 23.57 0.34 -43.23
C ASN A 195 22.41 1.34 -43.38
N ASP A 196 21.21 0.99 -42.92
CA ASP A 196 20.01 1.83 -43.03
C ASP A 196 19.88 2.81 -41.85
N LYS A 197 20.57 3.95 -41.97
CA LYS A 197 20.57 5.00 -40.94
C LYS A 197 19.22 5.68 -40.74
N ASP A 198 18.40 5.76 -41.79
CA ASP A 198 17.09 6.39 -41.72
C ASP A 198 16.15 5.54 -40.87
N LYS A 199 16.11 4.22 -41.11
CA LYS A 199 15.31 3.29 -40.31
C LYS A 199 15.80 3.18 -38.87
N GLN A 200 17.12 3.17 -38.65
CA GLN A 200 17.69 3.23 -37.30
C GLN A 200 17.24 4.47 -36.52
N THR A 201 17.24 5.64 -37.18
CA THR A 201 16.80 6.91 -36.57
C THR A 201 15.31 6.89 -36.25
N GLU A 202 14.48 6.38 -37.16
CA GLU A 202 13.04 6.21 -36.94
C GLU A 202 12.75 5.35 -35.71
N LEU A 203 13.34 4.15 -35.64
CA LEU A 203 13.15 3.21 -34.53
C LEU A 203 13.65 3.80 -33.20
N THR A 204 14.78 4.50 -33.22
CA THR A 204 15.33 5.18 -32.03
C THR A 204 14.39 6.27 -31.51
N ASN A 205 13.76 7.05 -32.40
CA ASN A 205 12.81 8.08 -32.00
C ASN A 205 11.56 7.46 -31.34
N ILE A 206 11.04 6.36 -31.90
CA ILE A 206 9.87 5.66 -31.32
C ILE A 206 10.23 5.09 -29.93
N LEU A 207 11.39 4.45 -29.78
CA LEU A 207 11.86 3.95 -28.49
C LEU A 207 12.06 5.07 -27.45
N THR A 208 12.53 6.24 -27.90
CA THR A 208 12.69 7.41 -27.03
C THR A 208 11.32 7.92 -26.53
N GLU A 209 10.34 8.00 -27.42
CA GLU A 209 8.97 8.42 -27.07
C GLU A 209 8.32 7.43 -26.09
N LEU A 210 8.42 6.12 -26.35
CA LEU A 210 7.95 5.09 -25.43
C LEU A 210 8.65 5.20 -24.05
N GLY A 211 9.95 5.48 -24.04
CA GLY A 211 10.71 5.75 -22.83
C GLY A 211 10.16 6.94 -22.02
N LEU A 212 9.84 8.05 -22.69
CA LEU A 212 9.24 9.23 -22.04
C LEU A 212 7.85 8.92 -21.47
N GLN A 213 7.02 8.20 -22.22
CA GLN A 213 5.69 7.79 -21.75
C GLN A 213 5.78 6.87 -20.54
N ASN A 214 6.72 5.91 -20.54
CA ASN A 214 6.97 5.04 -19.39
C ASN A 214 7.31 5.85 -18.12
N GLU A 215 8.15 6.89 -18.22
CA GLU A 215 8.48 7.74 -17.07
C GLU A 215 7.28 8.55 -16.56
N ILE A 216 6.42 9.03 -17.47
CA ILE A 216 5.18 9.74 -17.11
C ILE A 216 4.23 8.81 -16.35
N ILE A 217 4.00 7.61 -16.87
CA ILE A 217 3.11 6.61 -16.24
C ILE A 217 3.69 6.20 -14.89
N ARG A 218 5.00 5.90 -14.82
CA ARG A 218 5.70 5.55 -13.58
C ARG A 218 5.56 6.63 -12.52
N THR A 219 5.75 7.89 -12.88
CA THR A 219 5.62 9.02 -11.95
C THR A 219 4.20 9.14 -11.42
N SER A 220 3.20 8.97 -12.29
CA SER A 220 1.78 9.01 -11.94
C SER A 220 1.41 7.85 -11.01
N LEU A 221 1.89 6.65 -11.30
CA LEU A 221 1.67 5.45 -10.51
C LEU A 221 2.28 5.59 -9.10
N ILE A 222 3.52 6.06 -8.98
CA ILE A 222 4.16 6.30 -7.68
C ILE A 222 3.38 7.33 -6.86
N LYS A 223 2.87 8.38 -7.51
CA LYS A 223 2.03 9.38 -6.85
C LYS A 223 0.74 8.76 -6.32
N GLN A 224 0.09 7.91 -7.11
CA GLN A 224 -1.12 7.22 -6.69
C GLN A 224 -0.86 6.24 -5.55
N MET A 225 0.22 5.45 -5.64
CA MET A 225 0.66 4.56 -4.56
C MET A 225 0.88 5.31 -3.24
N LYS A 226 1.50 6.50 -3.29
CA LYS A 226 1.68 7.35 -2.09
C LYS A 226 0.35 7.83 -1.53
N ASN A 227 -0.58 8.26 -2.39
CA ASN A 227 -1.92 8.69 -1.98
C ASN A 227 -2.69 7.56 -1.30
N GLU A 228 -2.62 6.35 -1.86
CA GLU A 228 -3.27 5.18 -1.27
C GLU A 228 -2.69 4.81 0.10
N LEU A 229 -1.38 4.93 0.30
CA LEU A 229 -0.75 4.69 1.61
C LEU A 229 -1.15 5.75 2.65
N GLN A 230 -1.45 6.99 2.23
CA GLN A 230 -1.87 8.07 3.12
C GLN A 230 -3.33 7.93 3.57
N ASN A 231 -4.16 7.22 2.80
CA ASN A 231 -5.60 7.11 3.02
C ASN A 231 -6.04 5.74 3.56
N ILE A 232 -5.14 4.99 4.22
CA ILE A 232 -5.44 3.71 4.90
C ILE A 232 -6.18 3.95 6.23
#